data_AF-A0A7S2A8T3-F1
#
_entry.id   AF-A0A7S2A8T3-F1
#
_cell.length_a   1.000
_cell.length_b   1.000
_cell.length_c   1.000
_cell.angle_alpha   90.00
_cell.angle_beta   90.00
_cell.angle_gamma   90.00
#
_symmetry.space_group_name_H-M   'P 1'
#
loop_
_entity.id
_entity.type
_entity.pdbx_description
1 polymer ?
#
loop_
_entity_poly.entity_id
_entity_poly.type
_entity_poly.pdbx_seq_one_letter_code
_entity_poly.pdbx_strand_id
1 'polypeptide(L)'
;SVTPSSEVIERSPPVLKTKIASVDGSLEMDQQQLAPPKPKRSRPPPVVFKEDWSGKQERLRSKSAFGSHPEWRLLPVLVKSNDDLRQEQLASQLIHRMASILARAKVPVWLYPYEIIALTDRGGIMEAIPDTISIDSLKRNDPNFTDLRSFFEQHFGPPGCDEHA
;
A
#
# COMPACT_ATOMS: atom_id res chain seq x y z
N SER A 1 23.49 -13.37 -36.20
CA SER A 1 23.24 -11.91 -36.11
C SER A 1 21.83 -11.64 -36.59
N VAL A 2 21.21 -10.59 -36.04
CA VAL A 2 19.80 -10.16 -36.16
C VAL A 2 18.91 -10.62 -35.00
N THR A 3 18.80 -9.73 -34.01
CA THR A 3 17.78 -9.67 -32.95
C THR A 3 16.41 -9.29 -33.52
N PRO A 4 15.29 -9.85 -33.05
CA PRO A 4 13.99 -9.24 -33.19
C PRO A 4 13.66 -8.38 -31.96
N SER A 5 12.94 -7.30 -32.25
CA SER A 5 12.51 -6.20 -31.41
C SER A 5 11.83 -6.62 -30.10
N SER A 6 12.26 -6.02 -28.98
CA SER A 6 11.58 -6.08 -27.70
C SER A 6 10.47 -5.03 -27.65
N GLU A 7 9.23 -5.50 -27.67
CA GLU A 7 8.03 -4.71 -27.45
C GLU A 7 7.97 -4.30 -25.97
N VAL A 8 8.03 -3.00 -25.70
CA VAL A 8 7.97 -2.43 -24.36
C VAL A 8 6.53 -2.51 -23.87
N ILE A 9 6.23 -3.51 -23.02
CA ILE A 9 4.92 -3.63 -22.36
C ILE A 9 4.86 -2.59 -21.24
N GLU A 10 4.31 -1.42 -21.55
CA GLU A 10 4.02 -0.33 -20.62
C GLU A 10 2.91 -0.76 -19.64
N ARG A 11 3.28 -1.34 -18.49
CA ARG A 11 2.32 -1.61 -17.40
C ARG A 11 2.32 -0.46 -16.41
N SER A 12 1.30 0.39 -16.53
CA SER A 12 1.02 1.48 -15.59
C SER A 12 0.69 0.92 -14.19
N PRO A 13 1.26 1.48 -13.10
CA PRO A 13 0.74 1.22 -11.75
C PRO A 13 -0.63 1.90 -11.58
N PRO A 14 -1.49 1.43 -10.65
CA PRO A 14 -2.83 1.96 -10.49
C PRO A 14 -2.75 3.39 -9.93
N VAL A 15 -2.82 4.38 -10.82
CA VAL A 15 -3.01 5.77 -10.47
C VAL A 15 -4.44 5.93 -9.95
N LEU A 16 -4.59 6.33 -8.69
CA LEU A 16 -5.83 6.94 -8.20
C LEU A 16 -6.09 8.17 -9.06
N LYS A 17 -6.94 8.02 -10.08
CA LYS A 17 -7.39 9.11 -10.94
C LYS A 17 -8.38 9.96 -10.15
N THR A 18 -7.89 10.96 -9.42
CA THR A 18 -8.74 12.03 -8.90
C THR A 18 -9.08 12.97 -10.06
N LYS A 19 -10.25 12.77 -10.69
CA LYS A 19 -10.77 13.66 -11.72
C LYS A 19 -11.31 14.92 -11.04
N ILE A 20 -10.62 16.05 -11.19
CA ILE A 20 -11.17 17.37 -10.85
C ILE A 20 -12.24 17.67 -11.90
N ALA A 21 -13.51 17.71 -11.49
CA ALA A 21 -14.65 17.94 -12.37
C ALA A 21 -14.71 19.42 -12.78
N SER A 22 -14.77 19.66 -14.10
CA SER A 22 -15.35 20.88 -14.68
C SER A 22 -16.84 20.65 -14.83
N VAL A 23 -17.62 21.69 -14.51
CA VAL A 23 -19.09 21.73 -14.55
C VAL A 23 -19.57 21.63 -15.99
N ASP A 24 -20.23 20.53 -16.35
CA ASP A 24 -21.49 20.60 -17.10
C ASP A 24 -22.29 19.30 -16.97
N GLY A 25 -23.61 19.45 -16.91
CA GLY A 25 -24.55 18.39 -16.54
C GLY A 25 -24.79 17.35 -17.64
N SER A 26 -24.68 16.08 -17.29
CA SER A 26 -25.48 14.95 -17.79
C SER A 26 -25.23 13.73 -16.90
N LEU A 27 -26.30 13.12 -16.40
CA LEU A 27 -26.27 11.97 -15.50
C LEU A 27 -26.04 10.70 -16.31
N GLU A 28 -24.81 10.17 -16.30
CA GLU A 28 -24.52 8.80 -16.74
C GLU A 28 -24.23 7.91 -15.51
N MET A 29 -24.93 6.78 -15.42
CA MET A 29 -24.73 5.76 -14.41
C MET A 29 -23.45 4.97 -14.71
N ASP A 30 -22.36 5.32 -14.03
CA ASP A 30 -21.09 4.58 -14.12
C ASP A 30 -21.18 3.22 -13.40
N GLN A 31 -21.10 2.13 -14.17
CA GLN A 31 -20.80 0.80 -13.65
C GLN A 31 -19.38 0.82 -13.07
N GLN A 32 -19.29 0.79 -11.74
CA GLN A 32 -18.05 0.69 -11.01
C GLN A 32 -17.44 -0.70 -11.25
N GLN A 33 -16.57 -0.82 -12.26
CA GLN A 33 -15.79 -2.03 -12.50
C GLN A 33 -14.93 -2.31 -11.26
N LEU A 34 -15.27 -3.39 -10.53
CA LEU A 34 -14.40 -3.95 -9.49
C LEU A 34 -13.05 -4.27 -10.14
N ALA A 35 -11.97 -3.77 -9.52
CA ALA A 35 -10.60 -4.10 -9.91
C ALA A 35 -10.42 -5.63 -9.97
N PRO A 36 -9.59 -6.14 -10.91
CA PRO A 36 -9.38 -7.58 -11.04
C PRO A 36 -8.87 -8.18 -9.72
N PRO A 37 -9.28 -9.41 -9.37
CA PRO A 37 -8.85 -10.05 -8.13
C PRO A 37 -7.32 -10.16 -8.12
N LYS A 38 -6.70 -9.59 -7.08
CA LYS A 38 -5.25 -9.71 -6.87
C LYS A 38 -4.88 -11.21 -6.86
N PRO A 39 -3.82 -11.62 -7.57
CA PRO A 39 -3.41 -13.03 -7.58
C PRO A 39 -3.20 -13.51 -6.15
N LYS A 40 -3.83 -14.64 -5.80
CA LYS A 40 -3.70 -15.25 -4.48
C LYS A 40 -2.23 -15.66 -4.29
N ARG A 41 -1.53 -14.95 -3.41
CA ARG A 41 -0.17 -15.32 -2.97
C ARG A 41 -0.23 -16.75 -2.42
N SER A 42 0.45 -17.68 -3.06
CA SER A 42 0.39 -19.11 -2.72
C SER A 42 1.13 -19.44 -1.43
N ARG A 43 1.90 -18.51 -0.85
CA ARG A 43 2.41 -18.56 0.53
C ARG A 43 2.89 -17.17 0.94
N PRO A 44 2.33 -16.53 1.99
CA PRO A 44 3.02 -15.39 2.59
C PRO A 44 4.34 -15.91 3.18
N PRO A 45 5.45 -15.14 3.06
CA PRO A 45 6.69 -15.50 3.72
C PRO A 45 6.38 -15.75 5.21
N PRO A 46 6.76 -16.91 5.80
CA PRO A 46 6.31 -17.33 7.13
C PRO A 46 6.84 -16.47 8.29
N VAL A 47 7.57 -15.39 7.99
CA VAL A 47 8.35 -14.68 8.97
C VAL A 47 7.62 -13.39 9.29
N VAL A 48 6.99 -13.39 10.48
CA VAL A 48 6.52 -12.26 11.31
C VAL A 48 5.02 -11.90 11.30
N PHE A 49 4.23 -12.15 10.26
CA PHE A 49 2.80 -11.79 10.27
C PHE A 49 1.88 -12.96 10.67
N LYS A 50 1.27 -12.87 11.86
CA LYS A 50 0.33 -13.90 12.37
C LYS A 50 -0.95 -14.03 11.53
N GLU A 51 -1.38 -12.94 10.90
CA GLU A 51 -2.50 -12.88 9.94
C GLU A 51 -2.22 -11.75 8.95
N ASP A 52 -2.59 -11.92 7.68
CA ASP A 52 -2.53 -10.85 6.69
C ASP A 52 -3.75 -9.92 6.79
N TRP A 53 -3.66 -8.75 6.16
CA TRP A 53 -4.72 -7.74 6.22
C TRP A 53 -6.03 -8.23 5.62
N SER A 54 -5.98 -8.97 4.51
CA SER A 54 -7.17 -9.52 3.85
C SER A 54 -7.92 -10.49 4.75
N GLY A 55 -7.21 -11.40 5.41
CA GLY A 55 -7.79 -12.33 6.38
C GLY A 55 -8.36 -11.62 7.60
N LYS A 56 -7.66 -10.58 8.10
CA LYS A 56 -8.17 -9.73 9.18
C LYS A 56 -9.45 -9.01 8.77
N GLN A 57 -9.52 -8.45 7.56
CA GLN A 57 -10.70 -7.78 7.04
C GLN A 57 -11.91 -8.72 6.98
N GLU A 58 -11.76 -9.91 6.39
CA GLU A 58 -12.84 -10.90 6.27
C GLU A 58 -13.34 -11.37 7.65
N ARG A 59 -12.39 -11.67 8.55
CA ARG A 59 -12.67 -12.09 9.92
C ARG A 59 -13.47 -11.03 10.70
N LEU A 60 -13.14 -9.75 10.53
CA LEU A 60 -13.84 -8.66 11.21
C LEU A 60 -15.16 -8.30 10.51
N ARG A 61 -15.23 -8.43 9.18
CA ARG A 61 -16.47 -8.24 8.42
C ARG A 61 -17.54 -9.23 8.88
N SER A 62 -17.20 -10.51 8.96
CA SER A 62 -18.10 -11.57 9.42
C SER A 62 -18.62 -11.36 10.86
N LYS A 63 -17.92 -10.58 11.69
CA LYS A 63 -18.32 -10.27 13.07
C LYS A 63 -18.98 -8.90 13.22
N SER A 64 -18.98 -8.08 12.18
CA SER A 64 -19.52 -6.72 12.23
C SER A 64 -21.03 -6.74 12.00
N ALA A 65 -21.78 -5.97 12.80
CA ALA A 65 -23.20 -5.73 12.56
C ALA A 65 -23.47 -5.10 11.17
N PHE A 66 -22.47 -4.40 10.60
CA PHE A 66 -22.53 -3.77 9.29
C PHE A 66 -21.80 -4.56 8.21
N GLY A 67 -21.39 -5.81 8.48
CA GLY A 67 -20.56 -6.61 7.57
C GLY A 67 -21.21 -6.87 6.21
N SER A 68 -22.55 -6.94 6.16
CA SER A 68 -23.30 -7.10 4.91
C SER A 68 -23.38 -5.83 4.06
N HIS A 69 -22.99 -4.67 4.61
CA HIS A 69 -23.04 -3.41 3.85
C HIS A 69 -22.06 -3.47 2.66
N PRO A 70 -22.49 -3.08 1.44
CA PRO A 70 -21.67 -3.21 0.24
C PRO A 70 -20.40 -2.36 0.32
N GLU A 71 -20.47 -1.19 0.95
CA GLU A 71 -19.34 -0.28 1.13
C GLU A 71 -18.60 -0.47 2.47
N TRP A 72 -18.85 -1.58 3.17
CA TRP A 72 -18.12 -1.84 4.42
C TRP A 72 -16.61 -1.90 4.16
N ARG A 73 -15.85 -1.11 4.92
CA ARG A 73 -14.39 -1.11 4.86
C ARG A 73 -13.81 -1.04 6.26
N LEU A 74 -12.71 -1.76 6.45
CA LEU A 74 -11.87 -1.65 7.63
C LEU A 74 -10.69 -0.72 7.32
N LEU A 75 -10.43 0.25 8.20
CA LEU A 75 -9.31 1.19 8.08
C LEU A 75 -8.34 0.99 9.25
N PRO A 76 -7.04 0.75 8.97
CA PRO A 76 -6.01 0.69 10.00
C PRO A 76 -5.55 2.11 10.38
N VAL A 77 -5.68 2.47 11.66
CA VAL A 77 -5.29 3.80 12.17
C VAL A 77 -4.50 3.64 13.45
N LEU A 78 -3.43 4.42 13.59
CA LEU A 78 -2.70 4.64 14.83
C LEU A 78 -3.12 5.98 15.43
N VAL A 79 -3.51 5.95 16.70
CA VAL A 79 -3.83 7.17 17.46
C VAL A 79 -2.62 7.52 18.31
N LYS A 80 -2.14 8.76 18.19
CA LYS A 80 -1.03 9.26 18.99
C LYS A 80 -1.51 10.42 19.84
N SER A 81 -1.35 10.25 21.15
CA SER A 81 -1.78 11.20 22.17
C SER A 81 -0.57 11.86 22.82
N ASN A 82 -0.74 13.10 23.26
CA ASN A 82 0.28 13.92 23.91
C ASN A 82 1.51 14.17 23.01
N ASP A 83 1.29 14.28 21.70
CA ASP A 83 2.32 14.65 20.73
C ASP A 83 1.72 15.57 19.66
N ASP A 84 2.50 16.54 19.20
CA ASP A 84 2.09 17.51 18.19
C ASP A 84 2.50 17.02 16.80
N LEU A 85 1.53 16.52 16.03
CA LEU A 85 1.79 15.89 14.73
C LEU A 85 1.85 16.88 13.57
N ARG A 86 1.87 18.20 13.81
CA ARG A 86 1.84 19.20 12.73
C ARG A 86 3.08 19.13 11.83
N GLN A 87 4.24 18.75 12.38
CA GLN A 87 5.45 18.57 11.59
C GLN A 87 5.35 17.33 10.68
N GLU A 88 4.87 16.22 11.22
CA GLU A 88 4.64 14.97 10.49
C GLU A 88 3.55 15.13 9.42
N GLN A 89 2.49 15.87 9.73
CA GLN A 89 1.45 16.22 8.76
C GLN A 89 2.03 17.02 7.58
N LEU A 90 2.88 18.02 7.84
CA LEU A 90 3.56 18.76 6.78
C LEU A 90 4.47 17.84 5.95
N ALA A 91 5.21 16.94 6.60
CA ALA A 91 6.06 15.97 5.91
C ALA A 91 5.23 15.04 5.01
N SER A 92 4.10 14.53 5.49
CA SER A 92 3.17 13.71 4.70
C SER A 92 2.67 14.48 3.47
N GLN A 93 2.23 15.73 3.63
CA GLN A 93 1.80 16.58 2.50
C GLN A 93 2.90 16.80 1.46
N LEU A 94 4.15 16.99 1.91
CA LEU A 94 5.30 17.13 1.01
C LEU A 94 5.55 15.84 0.23
N ILE A 95 5.52 14.67 0.88
CA ILE A 95 5.68 13.37 0.24
C ILE A 95 4.58 13.13 -0.81
N HIS A 96 3.32 13.44 -0.48
CA HIS A 96 2.21 13.40 -1.44
C HIS A 96 2.46 14.27 -2.66
N ARG A 97 2.99 15.49 -2.44
CA ARG A 97 3.29 16.40 -3.54
C ARG A 97 4.45 15.89 -4.41
N MET A 98 5.51 15.36 -3.80
CA MET A 98 6.63 14.77 -4.51
C MET A 98 6.20 13.56 -5.33
N ALA A 99 5.39 12.66 -4.78
CA ALA A 99 4.81 11.54 -5.51
C ALA A 99 4.03 12.01 -6.75
N SER A 100 3.22 13.06 -6.60
CA SER A 100 2.48 13.68 -7.71
C SER A 100 3.39 14.34 -8.76
N ILE A 101 4.53 14.90 -8.37
CA ILE A 101 5.53 15.48 -9.30
C ILE A 101 6.23 14.36 -10.08
N LEU A 102 6.74 13.35 -9.38
CA LEU A 102 7.50 12.24 -9.97
C LEU A 102 6.63 11.42 -10.93
N ALA A 103 5.36 11.18 -10.58
CA ALA A 103 4.40 10.53 -11.47
C ALA A 103 4.16 11.33 -12.76
N ARG A 104 3.98 12.65 -12.67
CA ARG A 104 3.81 13.53 -13.86
C ARG A 104 5.05 13.58 -14.72
N ALA A 105 6.23 13.54 -14.10
CA ALA A 105 7.51 13.48 -14.79
C ALA A 105 7.83 12.06 -15.33
N LYS A 106 6.93 11.08 -15.15
CA LYS A 106 7.11 9.68 -15.57
C LYS A 106 8.39 9.04 -15.02
N VAL A 107 8.78 9.42 -13.80
CA VAL A 107 9.93 8.80 -13.12
C VAL A 107 9.45 7.46 -12.55
N PRO A 108 10.12 6.32 -12.85
CA PRO A 108 9.69 4.99 -12.40
C PRO A 108 10.08 4.76 -10.94
N VAL A 109 9.42 5.46 -10.02
CA VAL A 109 9.59 5.31 -8.58
C VAL A 109 8.32 4.79 -7.93
N TRP A 110 8.49 4.01 -6.88
CA TRP A 110 7.38 3.57 -6.02
C TRP A 110 7.45 4.34 -4.70
N LEU A 111 6.38 5.09 -4.41
CA LEU A 111 6.19 5.80 -3.15
C LEU A 111 4.84 5.41 -2.57
N TYR A 112 4.78 5.29 -1.25
CA TYR A 112 3.55 5.05 -0.50
C TYR A 112 3.31 6.21 0.48
N PRO A 113 2.76 7.34 0.01
CA PRO A 113 2.34 8.42 0.89
C PRO A 113 1.17 7.93 1.77
N TYR A 114 1.32 8.03 3.09
CA TYR A 114 0.27 7.69 4.06
C TYR A 114 -0.20 8.94 4.79
N GLU A 115 -1.47 8.96 5.19
CA GLU A 115 -2.09 10.15 5.78
C GLU A 115 -1.72 10.34 7.25
N ILE A 116 -1.43 11.59 7.61
CA ILE A 116 -1.18 12.02 8.99
C ILE A 116 -2.00 13.28 9.23
N ILE A 117 -2.86 13.23 10.25
CA ILE A 117 -3.78 14.31 10.57
C ILE A 117 -3.55 14.72 12.02
N ALA A 118 -3.00 15.91 12.23
CA ALA A 118 -3.02 16.55 13.54
C ALA A 118 -4.46 17.01 13.83
N LEU A 119 -5.08 16.41 14.85
CA LEU A 119 -6.46 16.74 15.24
C LEU A 119 -6.47 17.87 16.26
N THR A 120 -5.46 17.91 17.12
CA THR A 120 -5.25 18.96 18.14
C THR A 120 -3.77 19.34 18.18
N ASP A 121 -3.42 20.28 19.06
CA ASP A 121 -2.04 20.64 19.37
C ASP A 121 -1.29 19.56 20.17
N ARG A 122 -1.98 18.50 20.62
CA ARG A 122 -1.41 17.40 21.42
C ARG A 122 -1.90 16.03 20.98
N GLY A 123 -2.33 15.88 19.74
CA GLY A 123 -2.65 14.55 19.24
C GLY A 123 -3.17 14.55 17.83
N GLY A 124 -3.23 13.33 17.31
CA GLY A 124 -3.78 13.09 15.99
C GLY A 124 -3.78 11.63 15.63
N ILE A 125 -4.04 11.38 14.36
CA ILE A 125 -4.16 10.05 13.79
C ILE A 125 -3.21 9.89 12.61
N MET A 126 -2.71 8.68 12.46
CA MET A 126 -1.85 8.27 11.35
C MET A 126 -2.44 7.02 10.72
N GLU A 127 -2.50 6.99 9.41
CA GLU A 127 -2.80 5.75 8.68
C GLU A 127 -1.72 4.70 8.96
N ALA A 128 -2.13 3.50 9.36
CA ALA A 128 -1.20 2.40 9.54
C ALA A 128 -1.03 1.63 8.22
N ILE A 129 0.21 1.30 7.84
CA ILE A 129 0.46 0.54 6.62
C ILE A 129 0.24 -0.95 6.91
N PRO A 130 -0.80 -1.59 6.33
CA PRO A 130 -1.07 -3.01 6.56
C PRO A 130 0.06 -3.89 6.03
N ASP A 131 0.22 -5.08 6.61
CA ASP A 131 1.21 -6.08 6.18
C ASP A 131 2.66 -5.55 6.16
N THR A 132 2.99 -4.63 7.07
CA THR A 132 4.35 -4.11 7.25
C THR A 132 4.86 -4.30 8.68
N ILE A 133 6.17 -4.48 8.80
CA ILE A 133 6.91 -4.47 10.05
C ILE A 133 8.11 -3.54 9.92
N SER A 134 8.60 -3.03 11.05
CA SER A 134 9.89 -2.34 11.04
C SER A 134 11.03 -3.33 10.77
N ILE A 135 12.09 -2.86 10.10
CA ILE A 135 13.31 -3.65 9.87
C ILE A 135 13.91 -4.12 11.21
N ASP A 136 13.82 -3.29 12.24
CA ASP A 136 14.24 -3.62 13.60
C ASP A 136 13.41 -4.78 14.20
N SER A 137 12.10 -4.81 13.97
CA SER A 137 11.27 -5.96 14.38
C SER A 137 11.58 -7.21 13.57
N LEU A 138 11.86 -7.06 12.27
CA LEU A 138 12.29 -8.16 11.41
C LEU A 138 13.55 -8.83 11.98
N LYS A 139 14.58 -8.04 12.29
CA LYS A 139 15.85 -8.51 12.86
C LYS A 139 15.69 -9.29 14.17
N ARG A 140 14.76 -8.86 15.03
CA ARG A 140 14.51 -9.55 16.30
C ARG A 140 13.71 -10.84 16.15
N ASN A 141 12.80 -10.87 15.17
CA ASN A 141 11.82 -11.94 15.03
C ASN A 141 12.25 -13.04 14.06
N ASP A 142 13.26 -12.79 13.23
CA ASP A 142 13.87 -13.80 12.36
C ASP A 142 15.17 -14.34 13.00
N PRO A 143 15.18 -15.58 13.50
CA PRO A 143 16.36 -16.18 14.14
C PRO A 143 17.56 -16.33 13.21
N ASN A 144 17.34 -16.37 11.89
CA ASN A 144 18.38 -16.58 10.89
C ASN A 144 18.74 -15.28 10.15
N PHE A 145 18.31 -14.13 10.66
CA PHE A 145 18.60 -12.85 10.03
C PHE A 145 20.11 -12.56 10.04
N THR A 146 20.70 -12.49 8.85
CA THR A 146 22.08 -12.01 8.65
C THR A 146 22.06 -10.61 8.07
N ASP A 147 21.48 -10.47 6.88
CA ASP A 147 21.30 -9.21 6.17
C ASP A 147 20.03 -9.25 5.30
N LEU A 148 19.66 -8.09 4.76
CA LEU A 148 18.45 -7.96 3.94
C LEU A 148 18.57 -8.73 2.62
N ARG A 149 19.76 -8.89 2.02
CA ARG A 149 19.90 -9.65 0.78
C ARG A 149 19.59 -11.12 1.03
N SER A 150 20.24 -11.74 2.02
CA SER A 150 20.01 -13.13 2.39
C SER A 150 18.54 -13.37 2.79
N PHE A 151 17.94 -12.43 3.53
CA PHE A 151 16.50 -12.50 3.84
C PHE A 151 15.64 -12.54 2.58
N PHE A 152 15.88 -11.65 1.62
CA PHE A 152 15.10 -11.63 0.38
C PHE A 152 15.33 -12.88 -0.46
N GLU A 153 16.58 -13.35 -0.58
CA GLU A 153 16.91 -14.57 -1.34
C GLU A 153 16.24 -15.82 -0.75
N GLN A 154 16.18 -15.92 0.58
CA GLN A 154 15.53 -17.02 1.28
C GLN A 154 14.00 -17.01 1.09
N HIS A 155 13.37 -15.83 1.02
CA HIS A 155 11.91 -15.70 1.01
C HIS A 155 11.29 -15.51 -0.38
N PHE A 156 12.05 -14.95 -1.33
CA PHE A 156 11.58 -14.62 -2.67
C PHE A 156 12.42 -15.30 -3.77
N GLY A 157 13.47 -16.04 -3.40
CA GLY A 157 14.35 -16.73 -4.32
C GLY A 157 15.56 -15.89 -4.77
N PRO A 158 16.54 -16.51 -5.44
CA PRO A 158 17.76 -15.85 -5.89
C PRO A 158 17.50 -14.77 -6.96
N PRO A 159 18.42 -13.81 -7.16
CA PRO A 159 18.27 -12.79 -8.20
C PRO A 159 18.06 -13.43 -9.58
N GLY A 160 16.96 -13.08 -10.26
CA GLY A 160 16.66 -13.52 -11.62
C GLY A 160 15.78 -14.78 -11.74
N CYS A 161 15.28 -15.36 -10.64
CA CYS A 161 14.18 -16.33 -10.73
C CYS A 161 12.84 -15.61 -10.87
N ASP A 162 12.30 -15.59 -12.08
CA ASP A 162 11.00 -14.97 -12.38
C ASP A 162 9.84 -15.86 -11.88
N GLU A 163 9.48 -15.73 -10.60
CA GLU A 163 8.11 -16.00 -10.14
C GLU A 163 7.37 -14.71 -9.75
N HIS A 164 8.06 -13.56 -9.72
CA HIS A 164 7.55 -12.31 -9.13
C HIS A 164 7.86 -11.03 -9.93
N ALA A 165 8.30 -11.15 -11.19
CA ALA A 165 8.51 -10.02 -12.10
C ALA A 165 7.21 -9.51 -12.75
#